data_AF-A0A435U038-F1
#
_entry.id   AF-A0A435U038-F1
#
_cell.length_a   1.000
_cell.length_b   1.000
_cell.length_c   1.000
_cell.angle_alpha   90.00
_cell.angle_beta   90.00
_cell.angle_gamma   90.00
#
_symmetry.space_group_name_H-M   'P 1'
#
loop_
_entity.id
_entity.type
_entity.pdbx_description
1 polymer ?
#
loop_
_entity_poly.entity_id
_entity_poly.type
_entity_poly.pdbx_seq_one_letter_code
_entity_poly.pdbx_strand_id
1 'polypeptide(L)'
;MSLSPLFVEKAFGDLPGWDDDDHQAAFAAFRRSAFHVLTKPYRSGALGVDFHAFADAYAEARIVSPANRSPVLTRGEARAFFERHFVPALIPAENAGAGLVTGFYEPQVEASPVRTDRFSLPLLSRPADLVDIDDANRPPGLDPYLAFARQTPNGPVEYPDRGEIERGALDGKGLEIAWLADKVDAFFIHVQGAARLAMTDGRLARVTYAAKSGQRFTGPGKILSEIGEIPLAEVTMQSIRAWFKAHPDRADEILWQNRSYIFFRPADVEDAALG
;
A
#
# COMPACT_ATOMS: atom_id res chain seq x y z
N MET A 1 17.66 6.90 19.25
CA MET A 1 18.01 7.88 18.19
C MET A 1 17.41 9.22 18.59
N SER A 2 18.07 10.34 18.32
CA SER A 2 17.44 11.65 18.48
C SER A 2 16.38 11.86 17.39
N LEU A 3 15.33 12.62 17.71
CA LEU A 3 14.35 13.04 16.72
C LEU A 3 15.03 13.83 15.60
N SER A 4 14.52 13.68 14.38
CA SER A 4 15.01 14.45 13.23
C SER A 4 14.85 15.96 13.47
N PRO A 5 15.82 16.80 13.05
CA PRO A 5 15.69 18.25 13.14
C PRO A 5 14.62 18.81 12.19
N LEU A 6 14.04 17.98 11.31
CA LEU A 6 12.93 18.37 10.44
C LEU A 6 11.63 18.63 11.21
N PHE A 7 11.49 18.13 12.45
CA PHE A 7 10.33 18.44 13.26
C PHE A 7 10.39 19.88 13.77
N VAL A 8 9.46 20.70 13.29
CA VAL A 8 9.22 22.06 13.80
C VAL A 8 7.96 22.02 14.66
N GLU A 9 8.13 22.02 15.98
CA GLU A 9 7.03 21.97 16.94
C GLU A 9 5.99 23.09 16.70
N LYS A 10 4.71 22.76 16.90
CA LYS A 10 3.55 23.63 16.73
C LYS A 10 2.55 23.44 17.87
N ALA A 11 1.75 24.46 18.12
CA ALA A 11 0.56 24.33 18.95
C ALA A 11 -0.59 23.73 18.14
N PHE A 12 -1.55 23.08 18.80
CA PHE A 12 -2.77 22.59 18.13
C PHE A 12 -3.57 23.72 17.46
N GLY A 13 -3.55 24.93 18.03
CA GLY A 13 -4.17 26.11 17.41
C GLY A 13 -3.51 26.57 16.11
N ASP A 14 -2.29 26.10 15.80
CA ASP A 14 -1.61 26.37 14.53
C ASP A 14 -2.09 25.45 13.39
N LEU A 15 -2.87 24.39 13.71
CA LEU A 15 -3.36 23.42 12.72
C LEU A 15 -4.67 23.93 12.10
N PRO A 16 -4.69 24.27 10.79
CA PRO A 16 -5.91 24.74 10.16
C PRO A 16 -7.03 23.70 10.24
N GLY A 17 -8.18 24.10 10.77
CA GLY A 17 -9.35 23.23 10.91
C GLY A 17 -9.33 22.29 12.12
N TRP A 18 -8.33 22.38 13.01
CA TRP A 18 -8.24 21.50 14.20
C TRP A 18 -9.54 21.49 15.00
N ASP A 19 -10.06 22.66 15.40
CA ASP A 19 -11.27 22.75 16.22
C ASP A 19 -12.52 22.11 15.56
N ASP A 20 -12.54 22.08 14.23
CA ASP A 20 -13.67 21.64 13.41
C ASP A 20 -13.52 20.21 12.86
N ASP A 21 -12.45 19.48 13.20
CA ASP A 21 -12.17 18.14 12.65
C ASP A 21 -12.94 17.00 13.35
N ASP A 22 -13.23 15.91 12.65
CA ASP A 22 -13.84 14.71 13.23
C ASP A 22 -12.83 13.87 14.02
N HIS A 23 -12.52 14.34 15.23
CA HIS A 23 -11.64 13.65 16.15
C HIS A 23 -12.17 12.27 16.57
N GLN A 24 -13.47 12.00 16.49
CA GLN A 24 -14.02 10.68 16.81
C GLN A 24 -13.56 9.67 15.76
N ALA A 25 -13.65 10.03 14.48
CA ALA A 25 -13.14 9.22 13.38
C ALA A 25 -11.62 9.02 13.47
N ALA A 26 -10.86 10.09 13.77
CA ALA A 26 -9.41 10.01 13.97
C ALA A 26 -9.04 9.08 15.14
N PHE A 27 -9.72 9.19 16.27
CA PHE A 27 -9.50 8.33 17.43
C PHE A 27 -9.88 6.88 17.15
N ALA A 28 -10.97 6.61 16.44
CA ALA A 28 -11.36 5.27 16.03
C ALA A 28 -10.29 4.62 15.14
N ALA A 29 -9.69 5.39 14.22
CA ALA A 29 -8.55 4.93 13.43
C ALA A 29 -7.31 4.66 14.29
N PHE A 30 -6.95 5.58 15.19
CA PHE A 30 -5.82 5.42 16.10
C PHE A 30 -5.98 4.18 17.01
N ARG A 31 -7.18 3.96 17.55
CA ARG A 31 -7.49 2.81 18.40
C ARG A 31 -7.31 1.48 17.66
N ARG A 32 -7.68 1.40 16.37
CA ARG A 32 -7.39 0.19 15.55
C ARG A 32 -5.89 -0.10 15.50
N SER A 33 -5.07 0.93 15.29
CA SER A 33 -3.61 0.81 15.36
C SER A 33 -3.14 0.37 16.75
N ALA A 34 -3.72 0.91 17.82
CA ALA A 34 -3.38 0.55 19.20
C ALA A 34 -3.57 -0.95 19.53
N PHE A 35 -4.54 -1.62 18.90
CA PHE A 35 -4.69 -3.07 19.00
C PHE A 35 -3.74 -3.81 18.05
N HIS A 36 -3.58 -3.34 16.81
CA HIS A 36 -2.75 -4.00 15.81
C HIS A 36 -1.26 -4.06 16.18
N VAL A 37 -0.74 -3.03 16.86
CA VAL A 37 0.69 -2.99 17.25
C VAL A 37 1.10 -4.10 18.22
N LEU A 38 0.15 -4.76 18.89
CA LEU A 38 0.42 -5.90 19.76
C LEU A 38 0.79 -7.17 18.98
N THR A 39 0.32 -7.29 17.73
CA THR A 39 0.65 -8.42 16.85
C THR A 39 1.78 -8.07 15.90
N LYS A 40 1.85 -6.83 15.42
CA LYS A 40 2.88 -6.38 14.48
C LYS A 40 3.39 -4.97 14.82
N PRO A 41 4.55 -4.85 15.51
CA PRO A 41 5.17 -3.56 15.73
C PRO A 41 5.68 -2.97 14.41
N TYR A 42 5.68 -1.64 14.29
CA TYR A 42 6.29 -0.96 13.15
C TYR A 42 7.76 -0.63 13.42
N ARG A 43 8.56 -0.52 12.37
CA ARG A 43 9.97 -0.10 12.46
C ARG A 43 10.05 1.42 12.58
N SER A 44 10.96 1.92 13.41
CA SER A 44 11.26 3.34 13.49
C SER A 44 11.82 3.85 12.16
N GLY A 45 11.18 4.88 11.59
CA GLY A 45 11.61 5.49 10.34
C GLY A 45 12.79 6.44 10.51
N ALA A 46 13.28 7.01 9.40
CA ALA A 46 14.41 7.94 9.39
C ALA A 46 14.18 9.24 10.19
N LEU A 47 12.92 9.57 10.48
CA LEU A 47 12.56 10.71 11.35
C LEU A 47 12.88 10.46 12.84
N GLY A 48 13.22 9.23 13.23
CA GLY A 48 13.72 8.92 14.56
C GLY A 48 12.65 8.78 15.65
N VAL A 49 11.35 8.79 15.30
CA VAL A 49 10.27 8.51 16.25
C VAL A 49 10.32 7.03 16.63
N ASP A 50 10.63 6.76 17.89
CA ASP A 50 10.69 5.40 18.41
C ASP A 50 9.30 4.76 18.50
N PHE A 51 9.22 3.45 18.26
CA PHE A 51 7.97 2.70 18.38
C PHE A 51 7.32 2.86 19.77
N HIS A 52 8.12 2.89 20.84
CA HIS A 52 7.62 2.99 22.21
C HIS A 52 7.19 4.41 22.60
N ALA A 53 7.43 5.43 21.75
CA ALA A 53 7.04 6.81 22.04
C ALA A 53 5.52 6.98 22.20
N PHE A 54 4.71 6.08 21.64
CA PHE A 54 3.25 6.11 21.74
C PHE A 54 2.67 5.06 22.71
N ALA A 55 3.50 4.44 23.56
CA ALA A 55 3.06 3.34 24.42
C ALA A 55 1.89 3.73 25.34
N ASP A 56 1.94 4.90 25.96
CA ASP A 56 0.91 5.40 26.88
C ASP A 56 -0.38 5.75 26.14
N ALA A 57 -0.27 6.44 24.99
CA ALA A 57 -1.40 6.75 24.12
C ALA A 57 -2.11 5.48 23.64
N TYR A 58 -1.34 4.45 23.24
CA TYR A 58 -1.89 3.16 22.87
C TYR A 58 -2.53 2.41 24.04
N ALA A 59 -1.92 2.47 25.23
CA ALA A 59 -2.48 1.85 26.42
C ALA A 59 -3.83 2.46 26.79
N GLU A 60 -3.91 3.79 26.83
CA GLU A 60 -5.17 4.50 27.09
C GLU A 60 -6.20 4.19 26.00
N ALA A 61 -5.85 4.29 24.72
CA ALA A 61 -6.78 4.05 23.62
C ALA A 61 -7.40 2.65 23.62
N ARG A 62 -6.70 1.64 24.15
CA ARG A 62 -7.22 0.27 24.30
C ARG A 62 -8.22 0.11 25.43
N ILE A 63 -8.05 0.85 26.54
CA ILE A 63 -8.86 0.68 27.75
C ILE A 63 -9.95 1.74 27.89
N VAL A 64 -9.82 2.87 27.20
CA VAL A 64 -10.77 3.98 27.34
C VAL A 64 -12.16 3.48 26.95
N SER A 65 -13.03 3.48 27.95
CA SER A 65 -14.45 3.22 27.83
C SER A 65 -15.12 4.51 28.30
N PRO A 66 -15.87 5.22 27.44
CA PRO A 66 -16.46 6.50 27.80
C PRO A 66 -17.33 6.43 29.06
N ALA A 67 -17.38 7.52 29.81
CA ALA A 67 -18.05 7.63 31.11
C ALA A 67 -19.58 7.35 31.10
N ASN A 68 -20.20 7.11 29.93
CA ASN A 68 -21.66 7.08 29.75
C ASN A 68 -22.20 5.85 29.00
N ARG A 69 -21.56 4.68 29.09
CA ARG A 69 -21.98 3.43 28.39
C ARG A 69 -22.06 3.54 26.85
N SER A 70 -21.54 4.61 26.26
CA SER A 70 -21.27 4.69 24.82
C SER A 70 -19.97 3.94 24.52
N PRO A 71 -19.87 3.16 23.44
CA PRO A 71 -18.61 2.52 23.04
C PRO A 71 -17.61 3.48 22.36
N VAL A 72 -17.98 4.75 22.14
CA VAL A 72 -17.20 5.74 21.38
C VAL A 72 -17.05 7.04 22.18
N LEU A 73 -15.83 7.60 22.24
CA LEU A 73 -15.55 8.92 22.82
C LEU A 73 -16.36 10.00 22.11
N THR A 74 -16.79 11.04 22.81
CA THR A 74 -17.30 12.28 22.18
C THR A 74 -16.19 13.00 21.40
N ARG A 75 -16.56 13.91 20.50
CA ARG A 75 -15.60 14.75 19.76
C ARG A 75 -14.63 15.50 20.69
N GLY A 76 -15.16 16.05 21.79
CA GLY A 76 -14.35 16.76 22.78
C GLY A 76 -13.39 15.86 23.55
N GLU A 77 -13.83 14.67 23.96
CA GLU A 77 -12.95 13.69 24.63
C GLU A 77 -11.86 13.16 23.68
N ALA A 78 -12.21 12.89 22.42
CA ALA A 78 -11.26 12.44 21.41
C ALA A 78 -10.23 13.52 21.06
N ARG A 79 -10.66 14.78 20.96
CA ARG A 79 -9.75 15.92 20.83
C ARG A 79 -8.80 16.03 22.02
N ALA A 80 -9.35 16.02 23.24
CA ALA A 80 -8.55 16.11 24.47
C ALA A 80 -7.55 14.95 24.62
N PHE A 81 -7.88 13.76 24.09
CA PHE A 81 -6.94 12.64 24.00
C PHE A 81 -5.71 13.01 23.16
N PHE A 82 -5.90 13.56 21.95
CA PHE A 82 -4.78 13.95 21.11
C PHE A 82 -3.97 15.10 21.71
N GLU A 83 -4.65 16.10 22.28
CA GLU A 83 -3.99 17.25 22.92
C GLU A 83 -3.15 16.89 24.14
N ARG A 84 -3.51 15.81 24.85
CA ARG A 84 -2.76 15.31 26.00
C ARG A 84 -1.56 14.45 25.61
N HIS A 85 -1.68 13.64 24.56
CA HIS A 85 -0.70 12.60 24.22
C HIS A 85 0.27 12.98 23.11
N PHE A 86 -0.02 14.02 22.34
CA PHE A 86 0.75 14.35 21.14
C PHE A 86 1.17 15.81 21.14
N VAL A 87 2.32 16.06 20.51
CA VAL A 87 2.82 17.38 20.19
C VAL A 87 2.78 17.52 18.66
N PRO A 88 2.02 18.47 18.10
CA PRO A 88 2.03 18.70 16.67
C PRO A 88 3.39 19.19 16.19
N ALA A 89 3.80 18.74 15.02
CA ALA A 89 5.04 19.21 14.40
C ALA A 89 4.86 19.37 12.89
N LEU A 90 5.25 20.54 12.39
CA LEU A 90 5.36 20.82 10.97
C LEU A 90 6.60 20.14 10.41
N ILE A 91 6.45 19.43 9.30
CA ILE A 91 7.55 18.88 8.51
C ILE A 91 7.67 19.74 7.24
N PRO A 92 8.73 20.56 7.10
CA PRO A 92 8.93 21.37 5.91
C PRO A 92 9.26 20.49 4.70
N ALA A 93 8.79 20.86 3.51
CA ALA A 93 9.18 20.20 2.28
C ALA A 93 10.67 20.45 1.97
N GLU A 94 11.36 19.45 1.44
CA GLU A 94 12.81 19.51 1.13
C GLU A 94 13.19 20.70 0.23
N ASN A 95 12.28 21.12 -0.66
CA ASN A 95 12.52 22.19 -1.64
C ASN A 95 11.76 23.49 -1.33
N ALA A 96 11.37 23.73 -0.07
CA ALA A 96 10.58 24.90 0.36
C ALA A 96 9.24 25.12 -0.39
N GLY A 97 8.78 24.12 -1.16
CA GLY A 97 7.47 24.10 -1.81
C GLY A 97 6.37 23.53 -0.91
N ALA A 98 5.20 23.28 -1.48
CA ALA A 98 4.13 22.53 -0.81
C ALA A 98 4.41 21.03 -0.82
N GLY A 99 3.89 20.31 0.19
CA GLY A 99 3.79 18.86 0.14
C GLY A 99 2.83 18.40 -0.96
N LEU A 100 3.01 17.18 -1.46
CA LEU A 100 2.13 16.56 -2.44
C LEU A 100 1.23 15.53 -1.75
N VAL A 101 -0.08 15.66 -1.94
CA VAL A 101 -1.08 14.67 -1.50
C VAL A 101 -1.68 13.99 -2.73
N THR A 102 -1.69 12.66 -2.71
CA THR A 102 -2.36 11.82 -3.71
C THR A 102 -3.35 10.88 -3.03
N GLY A 103 -4.37 10.42 -3.76
CA GLY A 103 -5.35 9.45 -3.26
C GLY A 103 -5.11 8.04 -3.80
N PHE A 104 -5.39 7.02 -2.99
CA PHE A 104 -5.50 5.62 -3.37
C PHE A 104 -6.83 5.08 -2.88
N TYR A 105 -7.32 3.98 -3.48
CA TYR A 105 -8.61 3.37 -3.13
C TYR A 105 -8.53 1.85 -3.27
N GLU A 106 -9.49 1.14 -2.69
CA GLU A 106 -9.64 -0.30 -2.89
C GLU A 106 -10.58 -0.57 -4.09
N PRO A 107 -10.07 -1.00 -5.26
CA PRO A 107 -10.90 -1.30 -6.42
C PRO A 107 -11.72 -2.57 -6.18
N GLN A 108 -12.95 -2.57 -6.68
CA GLN A 108 -13.76 -3.77 -6.82
C GLN A 108 -13.72 -4.24 -8.28
N VAL A 109 -13.32 -5.49 -8.51
CA VAL A 109 -13.24 -6.10 -9.84
C VAL A 109 -13.90 -7.47 -9.88
N GLU A 110 -14.38 -7.88 -11.06
CA GLU A 110 -14.80 -9.25 -11.28
C GLU A 110 -13.58 -10.18 -11.37
N ALA A 111 -13.68 -11.35 -10.73
CA ALA A 111 -12.63 -12.36 -10.76
C ALA A 111 -13.20 -13.78 -10.79
N SER A 112 -12.41 -14.74 -11.27
CA SER A 112 -12.78 -16.16 -11.29
C SER A 112 -11.86 -16.98 -10.40
N PRO A 113 -12.37 -17.98 -9.65
CA PRO A 113 -11.53 -18.90 -8.89
C PRO A 113 -10.76 -19.87 -9.80
N VAL A 114 -11.16 -19.99 -11.06
CA VAL A 114 -10.55 -20.89 -12.04
C VAL A 114 -10.22 -20.14 -13.33
N ARG A 115 -9.15 -20.55 -14.01
CA ARG A 115 -8.78 -19.99 -15.31
C ARG A 115 -9.84 -20.33 -16.36
N THR A 116 -10.21 -19.35 -17.17
CA THR A 116 -11.10 -19.50 -18.33
C THR A 116 -10.59 -18.64 -19.49
N ASP A 117 -11.24 -18.73 -20.65
CA ASP A 117 -10.90 -17.88 -21.80
C ASP A 117 -11.09 -16.38 -21.48
N ARG A 118 -12.09 -16.04 -20.67
CA ARG A 118 -12.34 -14.66 -20.22
C ARG A 118 -11.45 -14.25 -19.05
N PHE A 119 -11.23 -15.13 -18.08
CA PHE A 119 -10.45 -14.87 -16.87
C PHE A 119 -9.14 -15.63 -16.93
N SER A 120 -8.13 -15.01 -17.53
CA SER A 120 -6.87 -15.67 -17.90
C SER A 120 -5.64 -15.04 -17.26
N LEU A 121 -5.80 -13.94 -16.49
CA LEU A 121 -4.71 -13.19 -15.85
C LEU A 121 -4.65 -13.48 -14.35
N PRO A 122 -3.58 -14.09 -13.82
CA PRO A 122 -3.56 -14.51 -12.42
C PRO A 122 -3.18 -13.36 -11.47
N LEU A 123 -3.89 -13.25 -10.35
CA LEU A 123 -3.38 -12.59 -9.15
C LEU A 123 -2.57 -13.60 -8.34
N LEU A 124 -1.28 -13.33 -8.12
CA LEU A 124 -0.35 -14.29 -7.55
C LEU A 124 -0.13 -14.06 -6.05
N SER A 125 -0.05 -15.16 -5.32
CA SER A 125 0.40 -15.21 -3.93
C SER A 125 1.92 -15.10 -3.82
N ARG A 126 2.42 -14.79 -2.62
CA ARG A 126 3.86 -14.71 -2.34
C ARG A 126 4.53 -16.08 -2.61
N PRO A 127 5.48 -16.17 -3.55
CA PRO A 127 6.24 -17.39 -3.79
C PRO A 127 7.10 -17.76 -2.58
N ALA A 128 7.25 -19.06 -2.30
CA ALA A 128 8.07 -19.55 -1.18
C ALA A 128 9.58 -19.23 -1.35
N ASP A 129 10.04 -19.07 -2.59
CA ASP A 129 11.42 -18.68 -2.90
C ASP A 129 11.64 -17.17 -2.86
N LEU A 130 10.63 -16.34 -2.58
CA LEU A 130 10.77 -14.89 -2.41
C LEU A 130 11.09 -14.54 -0.96
N VAL A 131 12.34 -14.18 -0.69
CA VAL A 131 12.86 -13.88 0.66
C VAL A 131 13.08 -12.39 0.86
N ASP A 132 12.92 -11.92 2.10
CA ASP A 132 13.25 -10.55 2.51
C ASP A 132 14.77 -10.37 2.57
N ILE A 133 15.25 -9.21 2.11
CA ILE A 133 16.69 -8.87 2.08
C ILE A 133 16.98 -7.70 3.01
N ASP A 134 17.99 -7.87 3.85
CA ASP A 134 18.57 -6.86 4.72
C ASP A 134 20.10 -6.94 4.70
N ASP A 135 20.76 -6.13 5.51
CA ASP A 135 22.23 -6.07 5.55
C ASP A 135 22.88 -7.38 6.05
N ALA A 136 22.13 -8.26 6.73
CA ALA A 136 22.66 -9.50 7.27
C ALA A 136 22.70 -10.64 6.23
N ASN A 137 21.81 -10.62 5.23
CA ASN A 137 21.71 -11.68 4.21
C ASN A 137 21.96 -11.23 2.77
N ARG A 138 22.20 -9.94 2.54
CA ARG A 138 22.43 -9.36 1.20
C ARG A 138 23.71 -9.92 0.57
N PRO A 139 23.63 -10.57 -0.60
CA PRO A 139 24.83 -11.04 -1.31
C PRO A 139 25.58 -9.86 -1.97
N PRO A 140 26.90 -9.99 -2.16
CA PRO A 140 27.68 -8.98 -2.87
C PRO A 140 27.12 -8.71 -4.27
N GLY A 141 26.97 -7.42 -4.61
CA GLY A 141 26.51 -6.98 -5.94
C GLY A 141 24.99 -6.87 -6.10
N LEU A 142 24.19 -7.32 -5.13
CA LEU A 142 22.74 -7.08 -5.16
C LEU A 142 22.43 -5.62 -4.85
N ASP A 143 21.67 -4.96 -5.72
CA ASP A 143 21.30 -3.55 -5.59
C ASP A 143 20.77 -3.25 -4.17
N PRO A 144 21.39 -2.33 -3.41
CA PRO A 144 20.98 -1.89 -2.07
C PRO A 144 19.48 -1.57 -1.93
N TYR A 145 18.83 -1.13 -3.02
CA TYR A 145 17.40 -0.84 -3.05
C TYR A 145 16.52 -2.08 -2.89
N LEU A 146 16.98 -3.25 -3.34
CA LEU A 146 16.20 -4.48 -3.30
C LEU A 146 16.07 -4.95 -1.85
N ALA A 147 14.82 -4.97 -1.38
CA ALA A 147 14.41 -5.53 -0.10
C ALA A 147 13.84 -6.95 -0.22
N PHE A 148 13.81 -7.48 -1.45
CA PHE A 148 13.35 -8.83 -1.76
C PHE A 148 14.27 -9.45 -2.82
N ALA A 149 14.45 -10.77 -2.74
CA ALA A 149 15.22 -11.54 -3.71
C ALA A 149 14.68 -12.96 -3.82
N ARG A 150 15.07 -13.66 -4.88
CA ARG A 150 14.81 -15.08 -5.08
C ARG A 150 15.88 -15.90 -4.39
N GLN A 151 15.50 -16.75 -3.45
CA GLN A 151 16.40 -17.74 -2.87
C GLN A 151 16.72 -18.83 -3.89
N THR A 152 18.01 -19.07 -4.12
CA THR A 152 18.51 -20.19 -4.93
C THR A 152 19.50 -21.04 -4.11
N PRO A 153 19.90 -22.23 -4.58
CA PRO A 153 20.97 -23.00 -3.94
C PRO A 153 22.31 -22.25 -3.82
N ASN A 154 22.54 -21.26 -4.70
CA ASN A 154 23.77 -20.46 -4.72
C ASN A 154 23.62 -19.13 -3.97
N GLY A 155 22.52 -18.93 -3.23
CA GLY A 155 22.20 -17.70 -2.51
C GLY A 155 21.09 -16.86 -3.17
N PRO A 156 20.74 -15.72 -2.56
CA PRO A 156 19.72 -14.82 -3.09
C PRO A 156 20.15 -14.16 -4.42
N VAL A 157 19.23 -14.03 -5.36
CA VAL A 157 19.42 -13.31 -6.63
C VAL A 157 18.23 -12.39 -6.91
N GLU A 158 18.36 -11.43 -7.82
CA GLU A 158 17.21 -10.60 -8.21
C GLU A 158 16.03 -11.47 -8.68
N TYR A 159 14.81 -11.14 -8.23
CA TYR A 159 13.59 -11.88 -8.61
C TYR A 159 13.19 -11.56 -10.05
N PRO A 160 12.51 -12.47 -10.79
CA PRO A 160 11.90 -12.13 -12.07
C PRO A 160 11.08 -10.82 -12.01
N ASP A 161 11.24 -9.98 -13.02
CA ASP A 161 10.48 -8.73 -13.11
C ASP A 161 9.06 -8.95 -13.66
N ARG A 162 8.26 -7.88 -13.68
CA ARG A 162 6.88 -7.92 -14.21
C ARG A 162 6.77 -8.59 -15.57
N GLY A 163 7.62 -8.21 -16.53
CA GLY A 163 7.52 -8.72 -17.88
C GLY A 163 7.84 -10.22 -17.92
N GLU A 164 8.84 -10.67 -17.16
CA GLU A 164 9.17 -12.09 -17.04
C GLU A 164 8.04 -12.88 -16.36
N ILE A 165 7.45 -12.34 -15.29
CA ILE A 165 6.33 -12.96 -14.57
C ILE A 165 5.09 -13.08 -15.47
N GLU A 166 4.70 -11.99 -16.15
CA GLU A 166 3.53 -11.98 -17.04
C GLU A 166 3.73 -12.84 -18.31
N ARG A 167 4.99 -13.15 -18.66
CA ARG A 167 5.34 -14.14 -19.71
C ARG A 167 5.46 -15.58 -19.19
N GLY A 168 5.13 -15.84 -17.93
CA GLY A 168 4.99 -17.19 -17.38
C GLY A 168 6.18 -17.69 -16.56
N ALA A 169 7.07 -16.81 -16.07
CA ALA A 169 8.19 -17.23 -15.21
C ALA A 169 7.75 -17.95 -13.91
N LEU A 170 6.48 -17.82 -13.53
CA LEU A 170 5.90 -18.45 -12.34
C LEU A 170 4.80 -19.47 -12.65
N ASP A 171 4.60 -19.82 -13.92
CA ASP A 171 3.57 -20.78 -14.34
C ASP A 171 3.79 -22.16 -13.71
N GLY A 172 2.68 -22.83 -13.37
CA GLY A 172 2.70 -24.19 -12.81
C GLY A 172 3.15 -24.28 -11.35
N LYS A 173 3.38 -23.14 -10.68
CA LYS A 173 3.73 -23.10 -9.24
C LYS A 173 2.52 -23.13 -8.30
N GLY A 174 1.29 -23.07 -8.82
CA GLY A 174 0.06 -23.10 -7.99
C GLY A 174 -0.07 -21.87 -7.08
N LEU A 175 0.36 -20.71 -7.56
CA LEU A 175 0.40 -19.46 -6.80
C LEU A 175 -0.86 -18.61 -6.99
N GLU A 176 -1.75 -18.98 -7.91
CA GLU A 176 -2.88 -18.19 -8.36
C GLU A 176 -3.97 -18.12 -7.28
N ILE A 177 -4.29 -16.92 -6.81
CA ILE A 177 -5.36 -16.64 -5.85
C ILE A 177 -6.70 -16.52 -6.56
N ALA A 178 -6.70 -15.82 -7.70
CA ALA A 178 -7.86 -15.58 -8.54
C ALA A 178 -7.39 -15.20 -9.96
N TRP A 179 -8.31 -15.26 -10.91
CA TRP A 179 -8.06 -14.91 -12.31
C TRP A 179 -8.90 -13.70 -12.71
N LEU A 180 -8.27 -12.69 -13.30
CA LEU A 180 -8.87 -11.46 -13.80
C LEU A 180 -9.05 -11.50 -15.32
N ALA A 181 -9.95 -10.65 -15.81
CA ALA A 181 -10.23 -10.54 -17.24
C ALA A 181 -9.43 -9.45 -17.95
N ASP A 182 -9.02 -8.40 -17.21
CA ASP A 182 -8.39 -7.22 -17.79
C ASP A 182 -7.01 -6.95 -17.16
N LYS A 183 -6.00 -6.75 -18.02
CA LYS A 183 -4.60 -6.54 -17.62
C LYS A 183 -4.38 -5.17 -17.00
N VAL A 184 -5.15 -4.17 -17.42
CA VAL A 184 -5.05 -2.81 -16.89
C VAL A 184 -5.62 -2.78 -15.48
N ASP A 185 -6.74 -3.46 -15.23
CA ASP A 185 -7.28 -3.65 -13.89
C ASP A 185 -6.32 -4.42 -12.99
N ALA A 186 -5.74 -5.53 -13.47
CA ALA A 186 -4.70 -6.26 -12.74
C ALA A 186 -3.52 -5.34 -12.37
N PHE A 187 -3.07 -4.50 -13.30
CA PHE A 187 -2.03 -3.52 -13.04
C PHE A 187 -2.43 -2.48 -12.00
N PHE A 188 -3.62 -1.89 -12.11
CA PHE A 188 -4.08 -0.91 -11.13
C PHE A 188 -4.28 -1.53 -9.74
N ILE A 189 -4.70 -2.80 -9.64
CA ILE A 189 -4.72 -3.52 -8.36
C ILE A 189 -3.31 -3.61 -7.76
N HIS A 190 -2.28 -3.88 -8.56
CA HIS A 190 -0.88 -3.80 -8.10
C HIS A 190 -0.50 -2.39 -7.59
N VAL A 191 -0.94 -1.33 -8.28
CA VAL A 191 -0.68 0.06 -7.85
C VAL A 191 -1.37 0.39 -6.53
N GLN A 192 -2.63 -0.04 -6.37
CA GLN A 192 -3.41 0.21 -5.14
C GLN A 192 -2.97 -0.67 -3.97
N GLY A 193 -2.42 -1.86 -4.24
CA GLY A 193 -1.93 -2.80 -3.23
C GLY A 193 -3.01 -3.59 -2.49
N ALA A 194 -4.28 -3.41 -2.83
CA ALA A 194 -5.41 -4.18 -2.33
C ALA A 194 -6.56 -4.19 -3.36
N ALA A 195 -7.48 -5.14 -3.26
CA ALA A 195 -8.70 -5.18 -4.06
C ALA A 195 -9.80 -6.03 -3.42
N ARG A 196 -11.05 -5.69 -3.75
CA ARG A 196 -12.22 -6.56 -3.57
C ARG A 196 -12.49 -7.32 -4.87
N LEU A 197 -12.67 -8.62 -4.75
CA LEU A 197 -12.90 -9.52 -5.86
C LEU A 197 -14.34 -10.02 -5.78
N ALA A 198 -15.18 -9.53 -6.70
CA ALA A 198 -16.50 -10.08 -6.95
C ALA A 198 -16.34 -11.37 -7.74
N MET A 199 -16.36 -12.51 -7.04
CA MET A 199 -16.06 -13.81 -7.63
C MET A 199 -17.22 -14.30 -8.49
N THR A 200 -16.92 -14.97 -9.61
CA THR A 200 -17.93 -15.56 -10.51
C THR A 200 -18.78 -16.65 -9.86
N ASP A 201 -18.37 -17.19 -8.71
CA ASP A 201 -19.13 -18.14 -7.90
C ASP A 201 -20.04 -17.47 -6.85
N GLY A 202 -20.13 -16.13 -6.86
CA GLY A 202 -20.97 -15.34 -5.95
C GLY A 202 -20.29 -14.94 -4.65
N ARG A 203 -19.07 -15.42 -4.37
CA ARG A 203 -18.32 -14.97 -3.18
C ARG A 203 -17.77 -13.56 -3.37
N LEU A 204 -17.65 -12.84 -2.27
CA LEU A 204 -16.81 -11.64 -2.20
C LEU A 204 -15.51 -12.02 -1.50
N ALA A 205 -14.38 -11.86 -2.19
CA ALA A 205 -13.06 -12.06 -1.61
C ALA A 205 -12.31 -10.72 -1.52
N ARG A 206 -11.33 -10.64 -0.62
CA ARG A 206 -10.45 -9.47 -0.49
C ARG A 206 -9.01 -9.94 -0.55
N VAL A 207 -8.20 -9.17 -1.26
CA VAL A 207 -6.75 -9.38 -1.35
C VAL A 207 -6.02 -8.13 -0.89
N THR A 208 -4.88 -8.32 -0.23
CA THR A 208 -4.01 -7.23 0.20
C THR A 208 -2.54 -7.60 -0.04
N TYR A 209 -1.69 -6.58 -0.12
CA TYR A 209 -0.25 -6.70 -0.31
C TYR A 209 0.36 -7.75 0.64
N ALA A 210 1.17 -8.63 0.07
CA ALA A 210 1.98 -9.60 0.80
C ALA A 210 3.49 -9.35 0.60
N ALA A 211 3.91 -9.09 -0.63
CA ALA A 211 5.30 -8.82 -0.99
C ALA A 211 5.38 -8.13 -2.37
N LYS A 212 6.60 -7.75 -2.79
CA LYS A 212 6.88 -7.32 -4.17
C LYS A 212 8.10 -8.07 -4.71
N SER A 213 8.22 -8.15 -6.03
CA SER A 213 9.38 -8.76 -6.72
C SER A 213 10.71 -8.09 -6.37
N GLY A 214 10.67 -6.81 -5.96
CA GLY A 214 11.81 -6.06 -5.43
C GLY A 214 12.13 -4.82 -6.27
N GLN A 215 11.94 -4.90 -7.60
CA GLN A 215 12.28 -3.82 -8.52
C GLN A 215 11.51 -2.51 -8.26
N ARG A 216 12.09 -1.40 -8.74
CA ARG A 216 11.53 -0.05 -8.66
C ARG A 216 10.22 0.02 -9.43
N PHE A 217 9.30 0.83 -8.90
CA PHE A 217 8.03 1.14 -9.56
C PHE A 217 8.24 2.24 -10.62
N THR A 218 7.63 2.05 -11.79
CA THR A 218 7.52 3.08 -12.83
C THR A 218 6.04 3.26 -13.18
N GLY A 219 5.51 4.48 -13.04
CA GLY A 219 4.11 4.75 -13.33
C GLY A 219 3.83 4.86 -14.83
N PRO A 220 2.72 4.27 -15.35
CA PRO A 220 2.39 4.31 -16.78
C PRO A 220 2.16 5.74 -17.29
N GLY A 221 1.63 6.63 -16.44
CA GLY A 221 1.43 8.04 -16.80
C GLY A 221 2.72 8.79 -17.13
N LYS A 222 3.81 8.50 -16.40
CA LYS A 222 5.13 9.08 -16.69
C LYS A 222 5.63 8.62 -18.06
N ILE A 223 5.56 7.30 -18.31
CA ILE A 223 6.02 6.70 -19.57
C ILE A 223 5.24 7.28 -20.74
N LEU A 224 3.90 7.26 -20.68
CA LEU A 224 3.03 7.80 -21.73
C LEU A 224 3.29 9.27 -22.02
N SER A 225 3.64 10.06 -21.01
CA SER A 225 4.05 11.44 -21.21
C SER A 225 5.42 11.59 -21.84
N GLU A 226 6.40 10.77 -21.48
CA GLU A 226 7.75 10.82 -22.03
C GLU A 226 7.77 10.43 -23.52
N ILE A 227 6.91 9.52 -23.94
CA ILE A 227 6.77 9.11 -25.35
C ILE A 227 5.79 9.96 -26.16
N GLY A 228 5.19 11.00 -25.55
CA GLY A 228 4.34 11.98 -26.22
C GLY A 228 2.89 11.52 -26.49
N GLU A 229 2.44 10.43 -25.86
CA GLU A 229 1.08 9.89 -26.04
C GLU A 229 0.04 10.64 -25.20
N ILE A 230 0.42 11.13 -24.01
CA ILE A 230 -0.45 11.93 -23.13
C ILE A 230 0.37 13.11 -22.60
N PRO A 231 -0.02 14.37 -22.83
CA PRO A 231 0.66 15.52 -22.23
C PRO A 231 0.71 15.42 -20.70
N LEU A 232 1.84 15.77 -20.07
CA LEU A 232 2.02 15.63 -18.61
C LEU A 232 0.89 16.28 -17.79
N ALA A 233 0.39 17.43 -18.24
CA ALA A 233 -0.70 18.16 -17.60
C ALA A 233 -2.05 17.43 -17.65
N GLU A 234 -2.21 16.45 -18.54
CA GLU A 234 -3.42 15.67 -18.76
C GLU A 234 -3.30 14.23 -18.21
N VAL A 235 -2.17 13.89 -17.59
CA VAL A 235 -1.95 12.56 -17.00
C VAL A 235 -2.84 12.38 -15.77
N THR A 236 -3.88 11.58 -15.93
CA THR A 236 -4.82 11.18 -14.88
C THR A 236 -5.08 9.68 -14.98
N MET A 237 -5.64 9.06 -13.95
CA MET A 237 -6.01 7.64 -14.01
C MET A 237 -7.00 7.37 -15.17
N GLN A 238 -7.92 8.31 -15.41
CA GLN A 238 -8.93 8.23 -16.46
C GLN A 238 -8.30 8.32 -17.86
N SER A 239 -7.40 9.27 -18.09
CA SER A 239 -6.73 9.40 -19.40
C SER A 239 -5.83 8.20 -19.70
N ILE A 240 -5.11 7.69 -18.70
CA ILE A 240 -4.29 6.47 -18.83
C ILE A 240 -5.17 5.26 -19.19
N ARG A 241 -6.29 5.05 -18.49
CA ARG A 241 -7.22 3.95 -18.78
C ARG A 241 -7.84 4.07 -20.18
N ALA A 242 -8.20 5.28 -20.59
CA ALA A 242 -8.72 5.55 -21.92
C ALA A 242 -7.69 5.21 -23.01
N TRP A 243 -6.42 5.56 -22.80
CA TRP A 243 -5.34 5.24 -23.72
C TRP A 243 -5.14 3.73 -23.87
N PHE A 244 -5.09 2.98 -22.77
CA PHE A 244 -4.97 1.51 -22.85
C PHE A 244 -6.15 0.84 -23.55
N LYS A 245 -7.37 1.37 -23.35
CA LYS A 245 -8.56 0.88 -24.06
C LYS A 245 -8.48 1.12 -25.56
N ALA A 246 -7.86 2.23 -25.99
CA ALA A 246 -7.68 2.56 -27.40
C ALA A 246 -6.50 1.79 -28.04
N HIS A 247 -5.50 1.38 -27.25
CA HIS A 247 -4.27 0.72 -27.73
C HIS A 247 -3.98 -0.58 -26.97
N PRO A 248 -4.88 -1.59 -27.04
CA PRO A 248 -4.71 -2.84 -26.28
C PRO A 248 -3.48 -3.66 -26.70
N ASP A 249 -3.05 -3.52 -27.96
CA ASP A 249 -1.87 -4.14 -28.55
C ASP A 249 -0.55 -3.57 -28.00
N ARG A 250 -0.57 -2.32 -27.54
CA ARG A 250 0.58 -1.62 -26.95
C ARG A 250 0.57 -1.61 -25.43
N ALA A 251 -0.39 -2.28 -24.79
CA ALA A 251 -0.48 -2.29 -23.35
C ALA A 251 0.79 -2.85 -22.69
N ASP A 252 1.33 -3.95 -23.21
CA ASP A 252 2.49 -4.63 -22.63
C ASP A 252 3.78 -3.79 -22.79
N GLU A 253 3.90 -3.04 -23.89
CA GLU A 253 4.99 -2.07 -24.13
C GLU A 253 5.14 -1.08 -22.98
N ILE A 254 4.00 -0.60 -22.43
CA ILE A 254 3.96 0.40 -21.36
C ILE A 254 3.99 -0.26 -19.99
N LEU A 255 3.16 -1.30 -19.76
CA LEU A 255 3.03 -1.92 -18.44
C LEU A 255 4.32 -2.59 -17.99
N TRP A 256 5.08 -3.21 -18.89
CA TRP A 256 6.33 -3.91 -18.54
C TRP A 256 7.51 -2.99 -18.22
N GLN A 257 7.42 -1.69 -18.53
CA GLN A 257 8.39 -0.70 -18.05
C GLN A 257 8.33 -0.54 -16.52
N ASN A 258 7.19 -0.88 -15.91
CA ASN A 258 7.11 -1.09 -14.48
C ASN A 258 7.64 -2.48 -14.12
N ARG A 259 8.95 -2.60 -13.87
CA ARG A 259 9.57 -3.87 -13.48
C ARG A 259 9.03 -4.43 -12.16
N SER A 260 8.42 -3.60 -11.30
CA SER A 260 7.84 -4.02 -10.03
C SER A 260 6.56 -4.86 -10.22
N TYR A 261 6.52 -6.04 -9.61
CA TYR A 261 5.34 -6.90 -9.52
C TYR A 261 4.92 -7.06 -8.05
N ILE A 262 3.63 -7.08 -7.77
CA ILE A 262 3.09 -7.16 -6.41
C ILE A 262 2.44 -8.53 -6.20
N PHE A 263 2.80 -9.18 -5.10
CA PHE A 263 2.19 -10.43 -4.66
C PHE A 263 1.20 -10.15 -3.54
N PHE A 264 0.11 -10.91 -3.53
CA PHE A 264 -0.99 -10.71 -2.60
C PHE A 264 -1.14 -11.86 -1.62
N ARG A 265 -1.99 -11.65 -0.63
CA ARG A 265 -2.56 -12.68 0.22
C ARG A 265 -4.06 -12.42 0.36
N PRO A 266 -4.87 -13.45 0.60
CA PRO A 266 -6.23 -13.26 1.08
C PRO A 266 -6.23 -12.42 2.37
N ALA A 267 -7.24 -11.58 2.48
CA ALA A 267 -7.55 -10.84 3.69
C ALA A 267 -9.01 -11.09 4.06
N ASP A 268 -9.29 -11.22 5.35
CA ASP A 268 -10.66 -11.33 5.82
C ASP A 268 -11.40 -10.00 5.61
N VAL A 269 -12.68 -10.10 5.29
CA VAL A 269 -13.60 -8.97 5.26
C VAL A 269 -14.26 -8.89 6.63
N GLU A 270 -13.52 -8.47 7.66
CA GLU A 270 -14.05 -8.32 9.02
C GLU A 270 -15.14 -7.25 9.09
N ASP A 271 -15.01 -6.20 8.26
CA ASP A 271 -16.02 -5.16 8.08
C ASP A 271 -16.04 -4.73 6.60
N ALA A 272 -17.16 -4.98 5.92
CA ALA A 272 -17.35 -4.64 4.51
C ALA A 272 -17.49 -3.13 4.25
N ALA A 273 -17.70 -2.32 5.30
CA ALA A 273 -17.73 -0.86 5.22
C ALA A 273 -16.33 -0.23 5.35
N LEU A 274 -15.29 -1.01 5.67
CA LEU A 274 -13.91 -0.52 5.80
C LEU A 274 -13.07 -0.76 4.55
N GLY A 275 -12.64 0.33 3.92
CA GLY A 275 -11.84 0.36 2.69
C GLY A 275 -12.60 1.08 1.59
#